data_AF-A0AAV6YFU2-F1
#
_entry.id   AF-A0AAV6YFU2-F1
#
_cell.length_a   1.000
_cell.length_b   1.000
_cell.length_c   1.000
_cell.angle_alpha   90.00
_cell.angle_beta   90.00
_cell.angle_gamma   90.00
#
_symmetry.space_group_name_H-M   'P 1'
#
loop_
_entity.id
_entity.type
_entity.pdbx_description
1 polymer ?
#
loop_
_entity_poly.entity_id
_entity_poly.type
_entity_poly.pdbx_seq_one_letter_code
_entity_poly.pdbx_strand_id
1 'polypeptide(L)'
;MPLLKSATAFLADPSAEALRFEAALTNSVRRSLWVKQWGGDVKSKTMLCGIPFQGEFVFGSELDSILEKAADRKKGFPVNKPSPKRPSFSFRPSRENKTQYRGKGKTGRWSYAKG
;
A
#
# COMPACT_ATOMS: atom_id res chain seq x y z
N MET A 1 -36.25 21.00 -33.67
CA MET A 1 -35.08 21.04 -32.75
C MET A 1 -34.03 19.94 -33.05
N PRO A 2 -33.48 19.82 -34.27
CA PRO A 2 -32.47 18.79 -34.57
C PRO A 2 -31.08 19.09 -33.95
N LEU A 3 -30.67 20.36 -33.87
CA LEU A 3 -29.37 20.79 -33.30
C LEU A 3 -29.19 20.46 -31.81
N LEU A 4 -30.25 20.59 -31.01
CA LEU A 4 -30.20 20.24 -29.58
C LEU A 4 -30.01 18.74 -29.36
N LYS A 5 -30.61 17.90 -30.23
CA LYS A 5 -30.46 16.44 -30.16
C LYS A 5 -29.04 15.99 -30.54
N SER A 6 -28.43 16.61 -31.56
CA SER A 6 -27.06 16.29 -31.93
C SER A 6 -26.04 16.75 -30.88
N ALA A 7 -26.24 17.93 -30.29
CA ALA A 7 -25.37 18.43 -29.22
C ALA A 7 -25.45 17.55 -27.96
N THR A 8 -26.65 17.11 -27.58
CA THR A 8 -26.83 16.20 -26.43
C THR A 8 -26.25 14.81 -26.70
N ALA A 9 -26.41 14.26 -27.90
CA ALA A 9 -25.77 13.00 -28.28
C ALA A 9 -24.24 13.09 -28.22
N PHE A 10 -23.66 14.19 -28.72
CA PHE A 10 -22.21 14.41 -28.67
C PHE A 10 -21.66 14.51 -27.24
N LEU A 11 -22.45 14.99 -26.27
CA LEU A 11 -22.06 15.05 -24.85
C LEU A 11 -22.35 13.76 -24.08
N ALA A 12 -23.36 12.99 -24.52
CA ALA A 12 -23.78 11.76 -23.85
C ALA A 12 -22.70 10.67 -23.90
N ASP A 13 -22.09 10.44 -25.06
CA ASP A 13 -21.05 9.42 -25.22
C ASP A 13 -19.79 9.69 -24.35
N PRO A 14 -19.15 10.88 -24.38
CA PRO A 14 -17.98 11.15 -23.56
C PRO A 14 -18.28 11.21 -22.07
N SER A 15 -19.47 11.66 -21.67
CA SER A 15 -19.86 11.66 -20.25
C SER A 15 -20.06 10.23 -19.72
N ALA A 16 -20.64 9.33 -20.52
CA ALA A 16 -20.74 7.93 -20.16
C ALA A 16 -19.36 7.26 -20.04
N GLU A 17 -18.43 7.54 -20.95
CA GLU A 17 -17.05 7.05 -20.86
C GLU A 17 -16.31 7.59 -19.63
N ALA A 18 -16.43 8.89 -19.33
CA ALA A 18 -15.80 9.48 -18.14
C ALA A 18 -16.24 8.78 -16.85
N LEU A 19 -17.54 8.48 -16.72
CA LEU A 19 -18.07 7.75 -15.56
C LEU A 19 -17.55 6.30 -15.50
N ARG A 20 -17.41 5.62 -16.65
CA ARG A 20 -16.80 4.27 -16.72
C ARG A 20 -15.35 4.30 -16.25
N PHE A 21 -14.57 5.29 -16.67
CA PHE A 21 -13.17 5.43 -16.25
C PHE A 21 -13.04 5.73 -14.76
N GLU A 22 -13.86 6.62 -14.20
CA GLU A 22 -13.85 6.92 -12.76
C GLU A 22 -14.21 5.70 -11.92
N ALA A 23 -15.25 4.96 -12.33
CA ALA A 23 -15.63 3.70 -11.69
C ALA A 23 -14.51 2.66 -11.77
N ALA A 24 -13.85 2.52 -12.93
CA ALA A 24 -12.72 1.61 -13.11
C ALA A 24 -11.52 1.99 -12.22
N LEU A 25 -11.16 3.28 -12.15
CA LEU A 25 -10.06 3.77 -11.32
C LEU A 25 -10.34 3.56 -9.83
N THR A 26 -11.53 3.95 -9.37
CA THR A 26 -11.93 3.79 -7.97
C THR A 26 -11.87 2.32 -7.56
N ASN A 27 -12.33 1.41 -8.42
CA ASN A 27 -12.23 -0.01 -8.15
C ASN A 27 -10.80 -0.54 -8.19
N SER A 28 -9.97 -0.09 -9.14
CA SER A 28 -8.55 -0.44 -9.17
C SER A 28 -7.84 -0.05 -7.86
N VAL A 29 -8.12 1.15 -7.34
CA VAL A 29 -7.58 1.60 -6.04
C VAL A 29 -8.10 0.71 -4.90
N ARG A 30 -9.41 0.44 -4.84
CA ARG A 30 -9.99 -0.46 -3.82
C ARG A 30 -9.35 -1.84 -3.86
N ARG A 31 -9.17 -2.42 -5.04
CA ARG A 31 -8.50 -3.73 -5.25
C ARG A 31 -7.07 -3.71 -4.74
N SER A 32 -6.32 -2.67 -5.09
CA SER A 32 -4.92 -2.53 -4.65
C SER A 32 -4.79 -2.49 -3.13
N LEU A 33 -5.74 -1.86 -2.43
CA LEU A 33 -5.78 -1.80 -0.97
C LEU A 33 -6.09 -3.18 -0.35
N TRP A 34 -7.07 -3.88 -0.90
CA TRP A 34 -7.41 -5.24 -0.46
C TRP A 34 -6.26 -6.23 -0.67
N VAL A 35 -5.66 -6.20 -1.86
CA VAL A 35 -4.55 -7.07 -2.27
C VAL A 35 -3.27 -6.81 -1.46
N LYS A 36 -3.03 -5.57 -1.01
CA LYS A 36 -1.84 -5.19 -0.22
C LYS A 36 -1.71 -5.98 1.07
N GLN A 37 -2.81 -6.22 1.78
CA GLN A 37 -2.81 -6.97 3.04
C GLN A 37 -2.98 -8.49 2.83
N TRP A 38 -3.40 -8.93 1.64
CA TRP A 38 -3.69 -10.32 1.36
C TRP A 38 -2.41 -11.16 1.26
N GLY A 39 -2.41 -12.36 1.81
CA GLY A 39 -1.25 -13.28 1.86
C GLY A 39 -1.02 -14.12 0.58
N GLY A 40 -1.64 -13.77 -0.55
CA GLY A 40 -1.52 -14.50 -1.83
C GLY A 40 -0.19 -14.30 -2.56
N ASP A 41 0.03 -15.09 -3.62
CA ASP A 41 1.22 -14.98 -4.48
C ASP A 41 1.18 -13.70 -5.33
N VAL A 42 2.33 -13.23 -5.80
CA VAL A 42 2.40 -11.97 -6.56
C VAL A 42 1.59 -12.05 -7.87
N LYS A 43 1.50 -13.24 -8.50
CA LYS A 43 0.78 -13.42 -9.77
C LYS A 43 -0.72 -13.27 -9.63
N SER A 44 -1.32 -13.91 -8.62
CA SER A 44 -2.74 -13.78 -8.28
C SER A 44 -3.10 -12.34 -7.89
N LYS A 45 -2.22 -11.67 -7.15
CA LYS A 45 -2.36 -10.25 -6.80
C LYS A 45 -2.40 -9.35 -8.03
N THR A 46 -1.47 -9.54 -8.98
CA THR A 46 -1.47 -8.77 -10.23
C THR A 46 -2.69 -9.07 -11.09
N MET A 47 -3.14 -10.33 -11.14
CA MET A 47 -4.36 -10.69 -11.85
C MET A 47 -5.58 -10.00 -11.24
N LEU A 48 -5.75 -10.06 -9.92
CA LEU A 48 -6.89 -9.45 -9.21
C LEU A 48 -7.00 -7.94 -9.43
N CYS A 49 -5.88 -7.22 -9.53
CA CYS A 49 -5.89 -5.79 -9.82
C CYS A 49 -6.28 -5.45 -11.27
N GLY A 50 -6.05 -6.37 -12.22
CA GLY A 50 -6.28 -6.17 -13.65
C GLY A 50 -7.66 -6.59 -14.17
N ILE A 51 -8.52 -7.17 -13.33
CA ILE A 51 -9.85 -7.65 -13.75
C ILE A 51 -10.72 -6.46 -14.19
N PRO A 52 -11.55 -6.56 -15.24
CA PRO A 52 -12.54 -5.52 -15.54
C PRO A 52 -13.55 -5.34 -14.39
N PHE A 53 -14.11 -4.14 -14.24
CA PHE A 53 -15.15 -3.92 -13.24
C PHE A 53 -16.50 -4.40 -13.78
N GLN A 54 -17.09 -5.41 -13.14
CA GLN A 54 -18.37 -6.01 -13.54
C GLN A 54 -19.57 -5.56 -12.68
N GLY A 55 -19.44 -4.46 -11.93
CA GLY A 55 -20.54 -3.89 -11.15
C GLY A 55 -20.42 -4.14 -9.65
N GLU A 56 -21.28 -4.96 -9.05
CA GLU A 56 -21.48 -4.90 -7.59
C GLU A 56 -20.29 -5.37 -6.75
N PHE A 57 -19.51 -6.32 -7.29
CA PHE A 57 -18.38 -6.92 -6.57
C PHE A 57 -17.03 -6.34 -6.99
N VAL A 58 -16.17 -6.09 -6.01
CA VAL A 58 -14.81 -5.59 -6.23
C VAL A 58 -14.00 -6.56 -7.10
N PHE A 59 -14.08 -7.86 -6.88
CA PHE A 59 -13.34 -8.86 -7.66
C PHE A 59 -14.22 -9.82 -8.48
N GLY A 60 -15.48 -10.04 -8.08
CA GLY A 60 -16.40 -10.95 -8.76
C GLY A 60 -15.96 -12.42 -8.70
N SER A 61 -16.51 -13.23 -9.60
CA SER A 61 -16.27 -14.70 -9.70
C SER A 61 -14.81 -15.07 -10.00
N GLU A 62 -14.03 -14.13 -10.54
CA GLU A 62 -12.59 -14.31 -10.76
C GLU A 62 -11.84 -14.53 -9.44
N LEU A 63 -12.28 -13.90 -8.35
CA LEU A 63 -11.71 -14.17 -7.03
C LEU A 63 -11.95 -15.61 -6.61
N ASP A 64 -13.16 -16.12 -6.78
CA ASP A 64 -13.52 -17.48 -6.41
C ASP A 64 -12.67 -18.49 -7.20
N SER A 65 -12.48 -18.26 -8.50
CA SER A 65 -11.62 -19.10 -9.33
C SER A 65 -10.15 -19.12 -8.88
N ILE A 66 -9.64 -17.98 -8.38
CA ILE A 66 -8.28 -17.85 -7.86
C ILE A 66 -8.18 -18.53 -6.50
N LEU A 67 -9.20 -18.40 -5.66
CA LEU A 67 -9.27 -19.05 -4.35
C LEU A 67 -9.38 -20.57 -4.49
N GLU A 68 -10.18 -21.09 -5.42
CA GLU A 68 -10.28 -22.53 -5.71
C GLU A 68 -8.93 -23.10 -6.19
N LYS A 69 -8.31 -22.46 -7.18
CA LYS A 69 -6.97 -22.84 -7.67
C LYS A 69 -5.89 -22.73 -6.58
N ALA A 70 -6.05 -21.82 -5.63
CA ALA A 70 -5.14 -21.66 -4.50
C ALA A 70 -5.44 -22.68 -3.37
N ALA A 71 -6.70 -23.05 -3.17
CA ALA A 71 -7.15 -24.01 -2.18
C ALA A 71 -6.64 -25.43 -2.51
N ASP A 72 -6.62 -25.80 -3.80
CA ASP A 72 -6.00 -27.05 -4.27
C ASP A 72 -4.50 -27.11 -3.95
N ARG A 73 -3.84 -25.96 -3.78
CA ARG A 73 -2.43 -25.84 -3.38
C ARG A 73 -2.26 -25.76 -1.85
N LYS A 74 -2.94 -26.60 -1.07
CA LYS A 74 -2.58 -26.91 0.34
C LYS A 74 -2.16 -25.71 1.21
N LYS A 75 -2.88 -24.59 1.24
CA LYS A 75 -2.68 -23.55 2.29
C LYS A 75 -4.01 -22.91 2.62
N GLY A 76 -4.56 -23.26 3.77
CA GLY A 76 -5.73 -22.62 4.33
C GLY A 76 -5.58 -21.10 4.34
N PHE A 77 -6.71 -20.41 4.23
CA PHE A 77 -6.82 -18.96 4.41
C PHE A 77 -5.86 -18.51 5.52
N PRO A 78 -5.00 -17.50 5.29
CA PRO A 78 -4.09 -17.04 6.33
C PRO A 78 -4.92 -16.51 7.50
N VAL A 79 -5.07 -17.35 8.53
CA VAL A 79 -5.58 -16.97 9.85
C VAL A 79 -4.79 -15.74 10.28
N ASN A 80 -5.52 -14.70 10.70
CA ASN A 80 -5.01 -13.40 11.14
C ASN A 80 -3.74 -13.56 11.98
N LYS A 81 -2.57 -13.44 11.34
CA LYS A 81 -1.33 -13.25 12.07
C LYS A 81 -1.33 -11.79 12.51
N PRO A 82 -1.22 -11.49 13.82
CA PRO A 82 -1.19 -10.11 14.29
C PRO A 82 -0.10 -9.35 13.54
N SER A 83 -0.48 -8.22 12.95
CA SER A 83 0.43 -7.39 12.14
C SER A 83 1.69 -7.07 12.95
N PRO A 84 2.91 -7.17 12.39
CA PRO A 84 4.09 -6.69 13.07
C PRO A 84 3.89 -5.21 13.42
N LYS A 85 4.03 -4.87 14.71
CA LYS A 85 3.93 -3.50 15.22
C LYS A 85 4.78 -2.61 14.31
N ARG A 86 4.15 -1.65 13.61
CA ARG A 86 4.88 -0.67 12.80
C ARG A 86 5.91 0.01 13.71
N PRO A 87 7.18 0.17 13.28
CA PRO A 87 8.10 1.02 14.03
C PRO A 87 7.50 2.43 14.06
N SER A 88 7.20 2.93 15.25
CA SER A 88 6.83 4.33 15.41
C SER A 88 8.00 5.16 14.89
N PHE A 89 7.79 5.91 13.82
CA PHE A 89 8.74 6.93 13.37
C PHE A 89 8.76 8.04 14.43
N SER A 90 9.53 7.85 15.51
CA SER A 90 9.95 8.95 16.34
C SER A 90 11.01 9.71 15.55
N PHE A 91 10.65 10.87 15.03
CA PHE A 91 11.59 11.84 14.49
C PHE A 91 12.59 12.18 15.60
N ARG A 92 13.78 11.56 15.59
CA ARG A 92 14.88 11.94 16.46
C ARG A 92 15.61 13.08 15.75
N PRO A 93 15.49 14.35 16.20
CA PRO A 93 16.38 15.38 15.70
C PRO A 93 17.82 14.98 16.04
N SER A 94 18.68 15.00 15.03
CA SER A 94 20.11 14.80 15.16
C SER A 94 20.65 15.79 16.19
N ARG A 95 21.16 15.31 17.33
CA ARG A 95 21.94 16.15 18.26
C ARG A 95 23.25 16.46 17.56
N GLU A 96 23.28 17.62 16.94
CA GLU A 96 24.48 18.30 16.44
C GLU A 96 25.53 18.34 17.58
N ASN A 97 26.61 17.58 17.42
CA ASN A 97 27.75 17.57 18.33
C ASN A 97 28.49 18.93 18.23
N LYS A 98 27.97 19.95 18.91
CA LYS A 98 28.76 21.13 19.28
C LYS A 98 29.65 20.76 20.48
N THR A 99 30.88 21.26 20.43
CA THR A 99 31.94 21.24 21.44
C THR A 99 32.93 20.07 21.38
N GLN A 100 33.86 20.15 20.43
CA GLN A 100 35.21 19.59 20.62
C GLN A 100 36.27 20.67 20.38
N TYR A 101 36.16 21.77 21.11
CA TYR A 101 37.29 22.63 21.48
C TYR A 101 37.19 22.87 22.98
N ARG A 102 37.82 22.02 23.78
CA ARG A 102 38.14 22.32 25.18
C ARG A 102 39.56 21.86 25.45
N GLY A 103 40.40 22.85 25.71
CA GLY A 103 41.85 22.75 25.63
C GLY A 103 42.52 21.92 26.72
N LYS A 104 43.82 21.74 26.49
CA LYS A 104 44.84 21.29 27.42
C LYS A 104 44.63 21.90 28.82
N GLY A 105 44.44 21.04 29.81
CA GLY A 105 44.57 21.36 31.23
C GLY A 105 45.44 20.30 31.89
N LYS A 106 46.69 20.63 32.14
CA LYS A 106 47.61 19.87 33.02
C LYS A 106 47.11 20.01 34.45
N THR A 107 46.95 18.90 35.17
CA THR A 107 47.14 18.67 36.63
C THR A 107 46.67 17.22 36.87
N GLY A 108 47.41 16.25 37.39
CA GLY A 108 48.42 16.28 38.44
C GLY A 108 47.78 15.85 39.76
N ARG A 109 47.64 14.54 40.05
CA ARG A 109 47.71 13.99 41.43
C ARG A 109 47.74 12.45 41.48
N TRP A 110 48.61 11.99 42.37
CA TRP A 110 49.08 10.66 42.75
C TRP A 110 48.03 9.59 43.08
N SER A 111 48.38 8.32 42.86
CA SER A 111 47.83 7.16 43.60
C SER A 111 48.95 6.19 43.95
N TYR A 112 48.98 5.79 45.23
CA TYR A 112 49.91 4.82 45.82
C TYR A 112 49.52 3.36 45.51
N ALA A 113 50.56 2.53 45.44
CA ALA A 113 50.67 1.12 45.84
C ALA A 113 49.75 0.03 45.22
N LYS A 114 50.38 -1.01 44.64
CA LYS A 114 50.58 -2.33 45.27
C LYS A 114 51.33 -3.27 44.33
N GLY A 115 52.27 -4.04 44.88
CA GLY A 115 53.05 -5.08 44.20
C GLY A 115 54.36 -5.29 44.91
#